data_AF-A0A0S4PX25-F1
#
_entry.id   AF-A0A0S4PX25-F1
#
_cell.length_a   1.000
_cell.length_b   1.000
_cell.length_c   1.000
_cell.angle_alpha   90.00
_cell.angle_beta   90.00
_cell.angle_gamma   90.00
#
_symmetry.space_group_name_H-M   'P 1'
#
loop_
_entity.id
_entity.type
_entity.pdbx_description
1 polymer ?
#
loop_
_entity_poly.entity_id
_entity_poly.type
_entity_poly.pdbx_seq_one_letter_code
_entity_poly.pdbx_strand_id
1 'polypeptide(L)' 'MRSPHINKDSREQFEIRVHHRIIDIMSATPDTVDSLMKLDLAPEVDVEVMSMSK' A
#
# COMPACT_ATOMS: atom_id res chain seq x y z
N MET A 1 14.15 -24.33 3.00
CA MET A 1 15.35 -25.08 3.42
C MET A 1 16.05 -24.17 4.41
N ARG A 2 16.02 -24.46 5.71
CA ARG A 2 16.62 -23.61 6.76
C ARG A 2 18.15 -23.73 6.85
N SER A 3 18.72 -24.81 6.32
CA SER A 3 20.16 -25.10 6.37
C SER A 3 20.76 -25.06 4.97
N PRO A 4 21.97 -24.51 4.80
CA PRO A 4 22.69 -24.57 3.52
C PRO A 4 23.11 -26.01 3.14
N HIS A 5 23.13 -26.97 4.08
CA HIS A 5 23.45 -28.38 3.79
C HIS A 5 22.60 -29.40 4.58
N ILE A 6 22.38 -30.57 3.96
CA ILE A 6 21.74 -31.81 4.47
C ILE A 6 20.25 -31.77 4.85
N ASN A 7 19.68 -30.67 5.37
CA ASN A 7 18.29 -30.66 5.84
C ASN A 7 17.29 -30.17 4.77
N LYS A 8 16.86 -31.07 3.87
CA LYS A 8 15.95 -30.79 2.73
C LYS A 8 14.47 -30.64 3.11
N ASP A 9 14.03 -31.29 4.19
CA ASP A 9 12.60 -31.32 4.58
C ASP A 9 12.14 -30.06 5.34
N SER A 10 13.07 -29.30 5.91
CA SER A 10 12.76 -28.06 6.63
C SER A 10 12.55 -26.89 5.66
N ARG A 11 11.31 -26.60 5.28
CA ARG A 11 10.97 -25.46 4.40
C ARG A 11 10.65 -24.19 5.20
N GLU A 12 11.06 -23.04 4.66
CA GLU A 12 10.60 -21.73 5.15
C GLU A 12 9.61 -21.19 4.14
N GLN A 13 8.53 -20.63 4.67
CA GLN A 13 7.51 -19.98 3.87
C GLN A 13 7.55 -18.51 4.28
N PHE A 14 7.81 -17.66 3.31
CA PHE A 14 7.69 -16.21 3.45
C PHE A 14 6.50 -15.78 2.61
N GLU A 15 5.71 -14.87 3.16
CA GLU A 15 4.60 -14.24 2.46
C GLU A 15 4.77 -12.73 2.59
N ILE A 16 4.53 -12.00 1.51
CA ILE A 16 4.39 -10.55 1.53
C ILE A 16 2.90 -10.26 1.42
N ARG A 17 2.33 -9.58 2.42
CA ARG A 17 0.93 -9.16 2.43
C ARG A 17 0.84 -7.67 2.15
N VAL A 18 -0.01 -7.31 1.20
CA VAL A 18 -0.33 -5.91 0.88
C VAL A 18 -1.79 -5.66 1.24
N HIS A 19 -2.05 -4.60 1.99
CA HIS A 19 -3.39 -4.20 2.40
C HIS A 19 -3.86 -3.01 1.57
N HIS A 20 -4.88 -3.21 0.73
CA HIS A 20 -5.46 -2.14 -0.07
C HIS A 20 -6.65 -1.50 0.66
N ARG A 21 -6.70 -0.16 0.63
CA ARG A 21 -7.83 0.63 1.13
C ARG A 21 -8.27 1.57 0.03
N ILE A 22 -9.58 1.68 -0.18
CA ILE A 22 -10.18 2.58 -1.16
C ILE A 22 -11.04 3.57 -0.39
N ILE A 23 -10.85 4.86 -0.68
CA ILE A 23 -11.64 5.96 -0.12
C ILE A 23 -12.24 6.70 -1.31
N ASP A 24 -13.56 6.85 -1.32
CA ASP A 24 -14.29 7.59 -2.34
C ASP A 24 -14.78 8.93 -1.75
N ILE A 25 -14.53 10.03 -2.47
CA ILE A 25 -14.86 11.39 -2.06
C ILE A 25 -15.90 11.94 -3.04
N MET A 26 -17.14 12.05 -2.58
CA MET A 26 -18.27 12.43 -3.44
C MET A 26 -18.26 13.90 -3.87
N SER A 27 -17.58 14.78 -3.14
CA SER A 27 -17.47 16.22 -3.46
C SER A 27 -16.08 16.74 -3.10
N ALA A 28 -15.13 16.54 -4.02
CA ALA A 28 -13.79 17.10 -3.86
C ALA A 28 -13.80 18.60 -4.19
N THR A 29 -13.45 19.44 -3.22
CA THR A 29 -13.10 20.84 -3.50
C THR A 29 -11.60 20.94 -3.84
N PRO A 30 -11.16 21.94 -4.62
CA PRO A 30 -9.74 22.12 -4.94
C PRO A 30 -8.85 22.14 -3.68
N ASP A 31 -9.31 22.79 -2.62
CA ASP A 31 -8.60 22.87 -1.34
C ASP A 31 -8.42 21.49 -0.67
N THR A 32 -9.39 20.58 -0.82
CA THR A 32 -9.27 19.22 -0.28
C THR A 32 -8.26 18.38 -1.05
N VAL A 33 -8.12 18.58 -2.36
CA VAL A 33 -7.10 17.88 -3.17
C VAL A 33 -5.69 18.31 -2.75
N ASP A 34 -5.48 19.61 -2.57
CA ASP A 34 -4.21 20.16 -2.09
C ASP A 34 -3.86 19.70 -0.68
N SER A 35 -4.87 19.50 0.16
CA SER A 35 -4.69 18.99 1.53
C SER A 35 -4.32 17.51 1.54
N LEU A 36 -4.88 16.69 0.63
CA LEU A 36 -4.54 15.26 0.52
C LEU A 36 -3.11 15.05 0.03
N MET A 37 -2.61 15.89 -0.87
CA MET A 37 -1.23 15.83 -1.37
C MET A 37 -0.18 16.24 -0.34
N LYS A 38 -0.57 17.04 0.66
CA LYS A 38 0.32 17.52 1.74
C LYS A 38 0.29 16.64 2.98
N LEU A 39 -0.45 15.53 2.96
CA LEU A 39 -0.57 14.66 4.12
C LEU A 39 0.73 13.88 4.34
N ASP A 40 1.27 13.94 5.57
CA ASP A 40 2.41 13.13 5.97
C ASP A 40 1.98 11.66 6.11
N LEU A 41 2.16 10.90 5.02
CA LEU A 41 1.92 9.47 4.97
C LEU A 41 3.13 8.70 5.53
N ALA A 42 2.87 7.53 6.11
CA ALA A 42 3.94 6.64 6.51
C ALA A 42 4.74 6.18 5.27
N PRO A 43 6.07 6.03 5.36
CA PRO A 43 6.95 5.80 4.21
C PRO A 43 6.69 4.49 3.43
N GLU A 44 5.90 3.58 3.98
CA GLU A 44 5.54 2.29 3.36
C GLU A 44 4.12 2.27 2.77
N VAL A 45 3.41 3.40 2.80
CA VAL A 45 2.05 3.52 2.24
C VAL A 45 2.13 4.24 0.91
N ASP A 46 1.78 3.54 -0.16
CA ASP A 46 1.60 4.12 -1.48
C ASP A 46 0.15 4.63 -1.63
N VAL A 47 0.00 5.84 -2.18
CA VAL A 47 -1.30 6.50 -2.36
C VAL A 47 -1.42 7.02 -3.79
N GLU A 48 -2.45 6.54 -4.49
CA GLU A 48 -2.81 7.01 -5.82
C GLU A 48 -4.11 7.83 -5.74
N VAL A 49 -4.07 9.08 -6.23
CA VAL A 49 -5.23 9.96 -6.29
C VAL A 49 -5.73 10.05 -7.73
N MET A 50 -6.90 9.46 -8.00
CA MET A 50 -7.55 9.53 -9.32
C MET A 50 -8.75 10.48 -9.26
N SER A 51 -8.70 11.61 -9.97
CA SER A 51 -9.87 12.49 -10.14
C SER A 51 -10.70 12.04 -11.33
N MET A 52 -11.88 11.49 -11.07
CA MET A 52 -12.82 11.15 -12.13
C MET A 52 -13.63 12.40 -12.50
N SER A 53 -13.10 13.22 -13.41
CA SER A 53 -13.89 14.26 -14.08
C SER A 53 -14.85 13.59 -15.05
N LYS A 54 -16.12 13.99 -15.02
CA LYS A 54 -16.98 13.86 -16.20
C LYS A 54 -16.78 15.05 -17.12
#